data_AF-A0A7C6E0J1-F1
#
_entry.id   AF-A0A7C6E0J1-F1
#
_cell.length_a   1.000
_cell.length_b   1.000
_cell.length_c   1.000
_cell.angle_alpha   90.00
_cell.angle_beta   90.00
_cell.angle_gamma   90.00
#
_symmetry.space_group_name_H-M   'P 1'
#
loop_
_entity.id
_entity.type
_entity.pdbx_description
1 polymer ?
#
loop_
_entity_poly.entity_id
_entity_poly.type
_entity_poly.pdbx_seq_one_letter_code
_entity_poly.pdbx_strand_id
1 'polypeptide(L)' 'MKEILNEADRGSRVFLFGSAAKKEYVLTSDIDVLILTRLKPNEVIAKLRKEGFDEPFEFHVVDEKMFRLYKQFVRELGEI' A
#
# COMPACT_ATOMS: atom_id res chain seq x y z
N MET A 1 -7.18 -6.45 3.30
CA MET A 1 -6.77 -5.04 3.05
C MET A 1 -7.61 -4.35 1.98
N LYS A 2 -7.65 -4.85 0.75
CA LYS A 2 -8.46 -4.28 -0.33
C LYS A 2 -9.95 -4.13 0.03
N GLU A 3 -10.53 -5.14 0.66
CA GLU A 3 -11.94 -5.11 1.11
C GLU A 3 -12.19 -4.00 2.15
N ILE A 4 -11.32 -3.89 3.14
CA ILE A 4 -11.35 -2.85 4.20
C ILE A 4 -11.34 -1.43 3.60
N LEU A 5 -10.55 -1.22 2.54
CA LEU A 5 -10.45 0.07 1.86
C LEU A 5 -11.60 0.31 0.89
N ASN A 6 -12.11 -0.72 0.22
CA ASN A 6 -13.24 -0.62 -0.71
C ASN A 6 -14.54 -0.15 -0.05
N GLU A 7 -14.73 -0.46 1.23
CA GLU A 7 -15.88 0.05 1.99
C GLU A 7 -15.83 1.58 2.15
N ALA A 8 -14.64 2.16 2.26
CA ALA A 8 -14.43 3.59 2.47
C ALA A 8 -14.21 4.35 1.14
N ASP A 9 -13.55 3.73 0.18
CA ASP A 9 -13.28 4.26 -1.16
C ASP A 9 -13.22 3.12 -2.17
N ARG A 10 -14.31 2.96 -2.95
CA ARG A 10 -14.39 1.96 -4.03
C ARG A 10 -13.39 2.16 -5.16
N GLY A 11 -12.79 3.36 -5.25
CA GLY A 11 -11.74 3.67 -6.21
C GLY A 11 -10.33 3.34 -5.70
N SER A 12 -10.21 2.86 -4.47
CA SER A 12 -8.90 2.57 -3.88
C SER A 12 -8.23 1.38 -4.57
N ARG A 13 -6.91 1.48 -4.73
CA ARG A 13 -6.08 0.42 -5.32
C ARG A 13 -4.87 0.17 -4.45
N VAL A 14 -4.53 -1.09 -4.27
CA VAL A 14 -3.47 -1.55 -3.37
C VAL A 14 -2.41 -2.24 -4.19
N PHE A 15 -1.16 -1.86 -3.99
CA PHE A 15 -0.02 -2.42 -4.69
C PHE A 15 1.03 -2.86 -3.68
N LEU A 16 1.63 -4.03 -3.93
CA LEU A 16 2.87 -4.44 -3.31
C LEU A 16 4.04 -3.95 -4.17
N PHE A 17 5.06 -3.39 -3.53
CA PHE A 17 6.30 -3.01 -4.17
C PHE A 17 7.51 -3.38 -3.30
N GLY A 18 8.71 -2.97 -3.71
CA GLY A 18 9.93 -3.28 -2.95
C GLY A 18 10.42 -4.72 -3.10
N SER A 19 11.23 -5.20 -2.15
CA SER A 19 11.78 -6.57 -2.15
C SER A 19 10.68 -7.64 -2.08
N ALA A 20 9.54 -7.32 -1.46
CA ALA A 20 8.37 -8.20 -1.41
C ALA A 20 7.79 -8.51 -2.81
N ALA A 21 7.82 -7.55 -3.74
CA ALA A 21 7.39 -7.78 -5.12
C ALA A 21 8.33 -8.75 -5.88
N LYS A 22 9.61 -8.83 -5.48
CA LYS A 22 10.64 -9.66 -6.14
C LYS A 22 10.60 -11.14 -5.79
N LYS A 23 9.68 -11.61 -4.94
CA LYS A 23 9.67 -12.98 -4.36
C LYS A 23 10.94 -13.36 -3.59
N GLU A 24 11.84 -12.41 -3.34
CA GLU A 24 13.02 -12.55 -2.49
C GLU A 24 12.61 -12.30 -1.03
N TYR A 25 11.74 -13.16 -0.51
CA TYR A 25 11.29 -13.06 0.89
C TYR A 25 12.41 -13.51 1.81
N VAL A 26 13.08 -12.55 2.45
CA VAL A 26 13.81 -12.78 3.70
C VAL A 26 12.81 -12.55 4.84
N LEU A 27 12.78 -13.42 5.86
CA LEU A 27 11.83 -13.38 6.99
C LEU A 27 11.84 -12.08 7.82
N THR A 28 12.73 -11.14 7.50
CA THR A 28 12.96 -9.87 8.21
C THR A 28 12.73 -8.63 7.34
N SER A 29 12.20 -8.78 6.12
CA SER A 29 11.97 -7.64 5.23
C SER A 29 10.63 -6.96 5.49
N ASP A 30 10.63 -5.64 5.61
CA ASP A 30 9.42 -4.82 5.62
C ASP A 30 8.62 -5.03 4.32
N ILE A 31 7.29 -5.09 4.44
CA ILE A 31 6.36 -5.29 3.32
C ILE A 31 5.85 -3.92 2.89
N ASP A 32 6.41 -3.39 1.80
CA ASP A 32 6.01 -2.11 1.23
C ASP A 32 4.66 -2.19 0.51
N VAL A 33 3.68 -1.42 1.01
CA VAL A 33 2.33 -1.36 0.47
C VAL A 33 1.99 0.05 0.00
N LEU A 34 1.76 0.23 -1.29
CA LEU A 34 1.31 1.49 -1.88
C LEU A 34 -0.21 1.46 -2.01
N ILE A 35 -0.89 2.47 -1.47
CA ILE A 35 -2.33 2.61 -1.49
C ILE A 35 -2.68 3.88 -2.24
N LEU A 36 -3.25 3.73 -3.43
CA LEU A 36 -3.85 4.84 -4.17
C LEU A 36 -5.28 5.05 -3.69
N THR A 37 -5.59 6.21 -3.13
CA THR A 37 -6.93 6.54 -2.63
C THR A 37 -7.12 8.05 -2.54
N ARG A 38 -8.38 8.48 -2.43
CA ARG A 38 -8.74 9.89 -2.12
C ARG A 38 -8.84 10.16 -0.62
N LEU A 39 -8.77 9.12 0.21
CA LEU A 39 -8.83 9.22 1.67
C LEU A 39 -7.55 9.84 2.23
N LYS A 40 -7.63 10.41 3.44
CA LYS A 40 -6.46 11.00 4.10
C LYS A 40 -5.51 9.88 4.56
N PRO A 41 -4.18 10.03 4.35
CA PRO A 41 -3.19 9.03 4.76
C PRO A 41 -3.34 8.55 6.21
N ASN A 42 -3.49 9.48 7.16
CA ASN A 42 -3.58 9.14 8.58
C ASN A 42 -4.84 8.33 8.91
N GLU A 43 -5.96 8.57 8.23
CA GLU A 43 -7.21 7.83 8.44
C GLU A 43 -7.08 6.39 7.92
N VAL A 44 -6.49 6.24 6.74
CA VAL A 44 -6.22 4.94 6.12
C VAL A 44 -5.27 4.12 6.98
N ILE A 45 -4.13 4.70 7.38
CA ILE A 45 -3.13 4.01 8.20
C ILE A 45 -3.75 3.64 9.56
N ALA A 46 -4.44 4.55 10.23
CA ALA A 46 -5.07 4.24 11.51
C ALA A 46 -6.13 3.13 11.40
N LYS A 47 -6.92 3.10 10.31
CA LYS A 47 -7.87 2.02 10.06
C LYS A 47 -7.14 0.69 9.86
N LEU A 48 -6.11 0.65 9.02
CA LEU A 48 -5.35 -0.58 8.76
C LEU A 48 -4.65 -1.14 10.02
N ARG A 49 -4.04 -0.27 10.83
CA ARG A 49 -3.44 -0.65 12.11
C ARG A 49 -4.49 -1.24 13.08
N LYS A 50 -5.67 -0.63 13.17
CA LYS A 50 -6.79 -1.16 13.98
C LYS A 50 -7.29 -2.54 13.53
N GLU A 51 -7.21 -2.82 12.23
CA GLU A 51 -7.56 -4.12 11.65
C GLU A 51 -6.41 -5.15 11.77
N GLY A 52 -5.33 -4.82 12.48
CA GLY A 52 -4.21 -5.73 12.76
C GLY A 52 -3.12 -5.74 11.69
N PHE A 53 -3.14 -4.82 10.72
CA PHE A 53 -2.05 -4.66 9.77
C PHE A 53 -0.97 -3.76 10.36
N ASP A 54 -0.23 -4.28 11.35
CA ASP A 54 0.86 -3.59 12.01
C ASP A 54 2.22 -3.89 11.34
N GLU A 55 3.25 -4.25 12.10
CA GLU A 55 4.51 -4.73 11.52
C GLU A 55 4.29 -6.10 10.85
N PRO A 56 4.97 -6.42 9.74
CA PRO A 56 6.06 -5.67 9.08
C PRO A 56 5.57 -4.74 7.95
N PHE A 57 4.33 -4.26 7.96
CA PHE A 57 3.78 -3.47 6.84
C PHE A 57 4.20 -1.99 6.91
N GLU A 58 4.80 -1.49 5.82
CA GLU A 58 5.04 -0.07 5.60
C GLU A 58 4.02 0.48 4.59
N PHE A 59 3.22 1.46 5.01
CA PHE A 59 2.12 2.01 4.20
C PHE A 59 2.47 3.34 3.55
N HIS A 60 2.43 3.35 2.22
CA HIS A 60 2.54 4.55 1.40
C HIS A 60 1.15 4.91 0.86
N VAL A 61 0.45 5.82 1.51
CA VAL A 61 -0.86 6.28 1.03
C VAL A 61 -0.68 7.51 0.15
N VAL A 62 -1.11 7.41 -1.10
CA VAL A 62 -0.85 8.41 -2.13
C VAL A 62 -2.11 8.77 -2.91
N ASP A 63 -2.14 10.00 -3.42
CA ASP A 63 -3.12 10.44 -4.41
C ASP A 63 -2.68 10.10 -5.84
N GLU A 64 -3.54 10.38 -6.82
CA GLU A 64 -3.27 10.16 -8.25
C GLU A 64 -1.99 10.86 -8.75
N LYS A 65 -1.65 12.03 -8.19
CA LYS A 65 -0.47 12.80 -8.61
C LYS A 65 0.80 12.11 -8.12
N MET A 66 0.83 11.73 -6.86
CA MET A 66 1.95 11.02 -6.24
C MET A 66 2.10 9.61 -6.81
N PHE A 67 1.00 8.91 -7.10
CA PHE A 67 1.03 7.60 -7.73
C PHE A 67 1.69 7.62 -9.11
N ARG A 68 1.45 8.67 -9.91
CA ARG A 68 2.15 8.85 -11.20
C ARG A 68 3.66 8.97 -11.02
N LEU A 69 4.13 9.65 -9.98
CA LEU A 69 5.55 9.73 -9.66
C LEU A 69 6.09 8.36 -9.24
N TYR A 70 5.41 7.64 -8.36
CA TYR A 70 5.81 6.29 -7.93
C TYR A 70 5.98 5.35 -9.12
N LYS A 71 5.05 5.38 -10.09
CA LYS A 71 5.15 4.59 -11.32
C LYS A 71 6.40 4.88 -12.18
N GLN A 72 7.02 6.06 -12.03
CA GLN A 72 8.24 6.40 -12.76
C GLN A 72 9.50 5.87 -12.07
N PHE A 73 9.49 5.74 -10.74
CA PHE A 73 10.67 5.37 -9.95
C PHE A 73 10.66 3.91 -9.49
N VAL A 74 9.48 3.33 -9.29
CA VAL A 74 9.33 1.94 -8.87
C VAL A 74 9.33 1.03 -10.08
N ARG A 75 10.32 0.13 -10.15
CA ARG A 75 10.48 -0.81 -11.28
C ARG A 75 9.40 -1.88 -11.33
N GLU A 76 8.89 -2.33 -10.18
CA GLU A 76 7.92 -3.42 -10.07
C GLU A 76 6.81 -3.06 -9.09
N LEU A 77 5.56 -3.06 -9.58
CA LEU A 77 4.34 -2.81 -8.82
C LEU A 77 3.38 -3.97 -9.10
N GLY A 78 3.09 -4.77 -8.09
CA GLY A 78 2.07 -5.82 -8.17
C GLY A 78 0.77 -5.36 -7.54
N GLU A 79 -0.30 -5.20 -8.33
CA GLU A 79 -1.62 -4.88 -7.78
C GLU A 79 -2.26 -6.13 -7.15
N ILE A 80 -2.85 -5.96 -5.96
CA ILE A 80 -3.49 -7.03 -5.18
C ILE A 80 -4.96 -6.73 -4.89
#